data_AF-A0A521RDH8-F1
#
_entry.id   AF-A0A521RDH8-F1
#
_cell.length_a   1.000
_cell.length_b   1.000
_cell.length_c   1.000
_cell.angle_alpha   90.00
_cell.angle_beta   90.00
_cell.angle_gamma   90.00
#
_symmetry.space_group_name_H-M   'P 1'
#
loop_
_entity.id
_entity.type
_entity.pdbx_description
1 polymer ?
#
loop_
_entity_poly.entity_id
_entity_poly.type
_entity_poly.pdbx_seq_one_letter_code
_entity_poly.pdbx_strand_id
1 'polypeptide(L)'
;MRAYRERKKAGGYKQVSGWAAVQPFDVMVYSDHRLLDARSLALHCRIASKISRNPDLLAIPRRNLQRWKQRAAGKTPKYLLEWGTVLDQPWPAIAIFITSGSEKAERLRQSSPFAGVLDPEERKRIYDAFRA
;
A
#
# COMPACT_ATOMS: atom_id res chain seq x y z
N MET A 1 18.61 7.12 36.06
CA MET A 1 17.39 7.80 35.59
C MET A 1 17.50 9.33 35.49
N ARG A 2 18.05 10.06 36.49
CA ARG A 2 18.22 11.54 36.43
C ARG A 2 19.18 12.02 35.33
N ALA A 3 20.38 11.43 35.23
CA ALA A 3 21.41 11.85 34.27
C ALA A 3 21.00 11.72 32.78
N TYR A 4 20.09 10.80 32.46
CA TYR A 4 19.57 10.61 31.10
C TYR A 4 18.61 11.73 30.68
N ARG A 5 17.81 12.26 31.63
CA ARG A 5 16.82 13.32 31.38
C ARG A 5 17.47 14.69 31.19
N GLU A 6 18.55 14.96 31.93
CA GLU A 6 19.38 16.16 31.81
C GLU A 6 19.98 16.30 30.40
N ARG A 7 20.54 15.20 29.87
CA ARG A 7 21.13 15.14 28.52
C ARG A 7 20.12 15.42 27.39
N LYS A 8 18.88 14.94 27.53
CA LYS A 8 17.80 15.19 26.56
C LYS A 8 17.30 16.63 26.60
N LYS A 9 17.19 17.25 27.79
CA LYS A 9 16.84 18.67 27.93
C LYS A 9 17.88 19.59 27.28
N ALA A 10 19.18 19.31 27.49
CA ALA A 10 20.27 20.07 26.89
C ALA A 10 20.28 20.01 25.34
N GLY A 11 19.77 18.93 24.76
CA GLY A 11 19.60 18.76 23.31
C GLY A 11 18.31 19.35 22.72
N GLY A 12 17.55 20.15 23.47
CA GLY A 12 16.33 20.81 22.99
C GLY A 12 15.06 19.96 23.01
N TYR A 13 15.11 18.74 23.55
CA TYR A 13 13.94 17.87 23.61
C TYR A 13 13.00 18.29 24.76
N LYS A 14 11.81 18.77 24.41
CA LYS A 14 10.73 19.00 25.37
C LYS A 14 10.03 17.68 25.71
N GLN A 15 9.81 17.42 27.00
CA GLN A 15 9.03 16.28 27.45
C GLN A 15 7.57 16.48 27.02
N VAL A 16 7.04 15.59 26.19
CA VAL A 16 5.61 15.58 25.87
C VAL A 16 4.89 14.92 27.05
N SER A 17 4.31 15.73 27.93
CA SER A 17 3.70 15.28 29.20
C SER A 17 2.20 14.99 29.09
N GLY A 18 1.64 14.91 27.89
CA GLY A 18 0.24 14.52 27.69
C GLY A 18 -0.03 14.23 26.23
N TRP A 19 -0.83 13.18 25.96
CA TRP A 19 -1.51 13.04 24.68
C TRP A 19 -2.56 14.14 24.61
N ALA A 20 -2.30 15.18 23.83
CA ALA A 20 -3.34 16.13 23.44
C ALA A 20 -4.17 15.46 22.33
N ALA A 21 -5.45 15.20 22.59
CA ALA A 21 -6.36 14.82 21.53
C ALA A 21 -6.35 15.95 20.48
N VAL A 22 -6.01 15.61 19.25
CA VAL A 22 -6.19 16.50 18.10
C VAL A 22 -7.65 16.93 18.09
N GLN A 23 -7.88 18.24 18.09
CA GLN A 23 -9.23 18.78 18.16
C GLN A 23 -9.98 18.45 16.87
N PRO A 24 -11.30 18.20 16.90
CA PRO A 24 -12.09 17.79 15.73
C PRO A 24 -12.11 18.81 14.57
N PHE A 25 -11.56 20.01 14.76
CA PHE A 25 -11.43 21.08 13.76
C PHE A 25 -10.00 21.26 13.22
N ASP A 26 -9.02 20.52 13.71
CA ASP A 26 -7.74 20.38 12.99
C ASP A 26 -8.03 19.50 11.78
N VAL A 27 -8.52 20.12 10.70
CA VAL A 27 -8.61 19.47 9.40
C VAL A 27 -7.19 19.08 9.06
N MET A 28 -6.84 17.82 9.35
CA MET A 28 -5.57 17.24 8.96
C MET A 28 -5.63 17.22 7.43
N VAL A 29 -5.11 18.28 6.81
CA VAL A 29 -5.00 18.39 5.36
C VAL A 29 -3.96 17.35 4.96
N TYR A 30 -4.42 16.13 4.73
CA TYR A 30 -3.59 15.09 4.16
C TYR A 30 -3.21 15.54 2.76
N SER A 31 -1.93 15.47 2.42
CA SER A 31 -1.53 15.67 1.04
C SER A 31 -2.28 14.67 0.15
N ASP A 32 -2.72 15.12 -1.03
CA ASP A 32 -3.45 14.26 -1.99
C ASP A 32 -2.71 12.93 -2.21
N HIS A 33 -1.38 12.97 -2.28
CA HIS A 33 -0.52 11.80 -2.38
C HIS A 33 -0.78 10.78 -1.26
N ARG A 34 -0.83 11.21 0.01
CA ARG A 34 -1.08 10.32 1.16
C ARG A 34 -2.47 9.69 1.11
N LEU A 35 -3.48 10.43 0.67
CA LEU A 35 -4.83 9.89 0.47
C LEU A 35 -4.87 8.86 -0.66
N LEU A 36 -4.19 9.13 -1.76
CA LEU A 36 -4.05 8.19 -2.88
C LEU A 36 -3.34 6.90 -2.45
N ASP A 37 -2.25 7.01 -1.68
CA ASP A 37 -1.51 5.84 -1.17
C ASP A 37 -2.34 5.03 -0.19
N ALA A 38 -3.01 5.68 0.75
CA ALA A 38 -3.87 5.02 1.72
C ALA A 38 -5.03 4.29 1.03
N ARG A 39 -5.65 4.91 0.01
CA ARG A 39 -6.68 4.26 -0.81
C ARG A 39 -6.11 3.08 -1.59
N SER A 40 -4.92 3.24 -2.17
CA SER A 40 -4.21 2.17 -2.88
C SER A 40 -3.90 0.98 -1.96
N LEU A 41 -3.45 1.24 -0.74
CA LEU A 41 -3.24 0.22 0.28
C LEU A 41 -4.55 -0.48 0.66
N ALA A 42 -5.64 0.26 0.86
CA ALA A 42 -6.95 -0.30 1.17
C ALA A 42 -7.46 -1.25 0.06
N LEU A 43 -7.27 -0.89 -1.22
CA LEU A 43 -7.56 -1.78 -2.35
C LEU A 43 -6.76 -3.09 -2.25
N HIS A 44 -5.45 -3.01 -1.97
CA HIS A 44 -4.60 -4.20 -1.88
C HIS A 44 -4.90 -5.08 -0.67
N CYS A 45 -5.27 -4.50 0.47
CA CYS A 45 -5.77 -5.25 1.63
C CYS A 45 -7.06 -6.01 1.30
N ARG A 46 -7.99 -5.40 0.58
CA ARG A 46 -9.22 -6.08 0.13
C ARG A 46 -8.92 -7.20 -0.86
N ILE A 47 -8.01 -6.95 -1.81
CA ILE A 47 -7.52 -7.95 -2.78
C ILE A 47 -6.90 -9.14 -2.04
N ALA A 48 -6.02 -8.89 -1.06
CA ALA A 48 -5.41 -9.95 -0.26
C ALA A 48 -6.46 -10.79 0.47
N SER A 49 -7.44 -10.13 1.11
CA SER A 49 -8.55 -10.84 1.77
C SER A 49 -9.35 -11.70 0.79
N LYS A 50 -9.61 -11.22 -0.43
CA LYS A 50 -10.39 -11.94 -1.45
C LYS A 50 -9.63 -13.16 -1.99
N ILE A 51 -8.33 -13.01 -2.31
CA ILE A 51 -7.49 -14.11 -2.80
C ILE A 51 -7.27 -15.16 -1.70
N SER A 52 -7.10 -14.76 -0.44
CA SER A 52 -6.98 -15.74 0.67
C SER A 52 -8.21 -16.64 0.82
N ARG A 53 -9.40 -16.19 0.39
CA ARG A 53 -10.63 -16.99 0.37
C ARG A 53 -10.82 -17.79 -0.92
N ASN A 54 -10.23 -17.32 -2.02
CA ASN A 54 -10.26 -17.97 -3.32
C ASN A 54 -8.89 -17.81 -4.03
N PRO A 55 -7.97 -18.78 -3.82
CA PRO A 55 -6.61 -18.71 -4.37
C PRO A 55 -6.55 -18.65 -5.90
N ASP A 56 -7.56 -19.15 -6.61
CA ASP A 56 -7.59 -19.15 -8.09
C ASP A 56 -7.58 -17.73 -8.68
N LEU A 57 -8.02 -16.74 -7.90
CA LEU A 57 -7.97 -15.33 -8.29
C LEU A 57 -6.54 -14.81 -8.47
N LEU A 58 -5.52 -15.50 -7.94
CA LEU A 58 -4.12 -15.17 -8.18
C LEU A 58 -3.71 -15.36 -9.66
N ALA A 59 -4.48 -16.11 -10.46
CA ALA A 59 -4.27 -16.23 -11.89
C ALA A 59 -4.47 -14.89 -12.63
N ILE A 60 -5.32 -13.99 -12.11
CA ILE A 60 -5.63 -12.68 -12.72
C ILE A 60 -4.39 -11.79 -12.80
N PRO A 61 -3.68 -11.45 -11.69
CA PRO A 61 -2.49 -10.61 -11.76
C PRO A 61 -1.36 -11.25 -12.57
N ARG A 62 -1.23 -12.58 -12.54
CA ARG A 62 -0.26 -13.31 -13.38
C ARG A 62 -0.56 -13.14 -14.87
N ARG A 63 -1.82 -13.30 -15.29
CA ARG A 63 -2.27 -13.09 -16.67
C ARG A 63 -2.09 -11.64 -17.11
N ASN A 64 -2.43 -10.69 -16.25
CA ASN A 64 -2.22 -9.26 -16.52
C ASN A 64 -0.75 -8.95 -16.76
N LEU A 65 0.14 -9.46 -15.90
CA LEU A 65 1.58 -9.26 -16.05
C LEU A 65 2.11 -9.83 -17.37
N GLN A 66 1.70 -11.05 -17.73
CA GLN A 66 2.12 -11.66 -19.00
C GLN A 66 1.64 -10.85 -20.21
N ARG A 67 0.38 -10.42 -20.21
CA ARG A 67 -0.18 -9.57 -21.26
C ARG A 67 0.57 -8.24 -21.40
N TRP A 68 0.97 -7.63 -20.28
CA TRP A 68 1.73 -6.37 -20.31
C TRP A 68 3.16 -6.57 -20.80
N LYS A 69 3.81 -7.68 -20.40
CA LYS A 69 5.13 -8.07 -20.92
C LYS A 69 5.12 -8.27 -22.43
N GLN A 70 4.10 -8.95 -22.97
CA GLN A 70 3.94 -9.18 -24.42
C GLN A 70 3.71 -7.88 -25.20
N ARG A 71 3.05 -6.89 -24.59
CA ARG A 71 2.77 -5.58 -25.23
C ARG A 71 3.93 -4.59 -25.12
N ALA A 72 4.90 -4.84 -24.26
CA ALA A 72 6.07 -3.99 -24.16
C ALA A 72 6.93 -4.17 -25.41
N ALA A 73 6.80 -3.26 -26.38
CA ALA A 73 7.68 -3.21 -27.54
C ALA A 73 9.10 -2.82 -27.08
N GLY A 74 10.08 -3.70 -27.28
CA GLY A 74 11.48 -3.46 -26.91
C GLY A 74 11.82 -3.85 -25.46
N LYS A 75 12.50 -2.96 -24.73
CA LYS A 75 13.02 -3.27 -23.39
C LYS A 75 11.88 -3.33 -22.37
N THR A 76 11.72 -4.48 -21.71
CA THR A 76 10.73 -4.65 -20.64
C THR A 76 10.95 -3.63 -19.51
N PRO A 77 9.93 -2.83 -19.16
CA PRO A 77 10.01 -1.90 -18.04
C PRO A 77 10.40 -2.58 -16.72
N LYS A 78 11.22 -1.89 -15.90
CA LYS A 78 11.72 -2.41 -14.62
C LYS A 78 10.59 -2.89 -13.70
N TYR A 79 9.50 -2.13 -13.61
CA TYR A 79 8.37 -2.49 -12.73
C TYR A 79 7.71 -3.83 -13.12
N LEU A 80 7.70 -4.21 -14.41
CA LEU A 80 7.18 -5.52 -14.85
C LEU A 80 8.09 -6.67 -14.43
N LEU A 81 9.41 -6.45 -14.39
CA LEU A 81 10.37 -7.42 -13.88
C LEU A 81 10.20 -7.58 -12.37
N GLU A 82 10.10 -6.46 -11.65
CA GLU A 82 9.91 -6.46 -10.20
C GLU A 82 8.59 -7.13 -9.78
N TRP A 83 7.50 -6.87 -10.51
CA TRP A 83 6.24 -7.57 -10.28
C TRP A 83 6.33 -9.05 -10.61
N GLY A 84 7.13 -9.45 -11.59
CA GLY A 84 7.43 -10.86 -11.85
C GLY A 84 8.04 -11.52 -10.63
N THR A 85 9.13 -10.95 -10.10
CA THR A 85 9.79 -11.45 -8.89
C THR A 85 8.86 -11.54 -7.68
N VAL A 86 7.92 -10.60 -7.53
CA VAL A 86 6.90 -10.66 -6.47
C VAL A 86 5.91 -11.81 -6.71
N LEU A 87 5.34 -11.91 -7.91
CA LEU A 87 4.28 -12.88 -8.22
C LEU A 87 4.77 -14.34 -8.37
N ASP A 88 6.09 -14.53 -8.48
CA ASP A 88 6.75 -15.83 -8.45
C ASP A 88 6.88 -16.39 -7.01
N GLN A 89 6.62 -15.57 -5.99
CA GLN A 89 6.63 -16.01 -4.59
C GLN A 89 5.37 -16.79 -4.20
N PRO A 90 5.41 -17.56 -3.09
CA PRO A 90 4.21 -18.13 -2.49
C PRO A 90 3.20 -17.05 -2.07
N TRP A 91 1.91 -17.40 -2.08
CA TRP A 91 0.82 -16.47 -1.75
C TRP A 91 1.04 -15.68 -0.44
N PRO A 92 1.46 -16.29 0.69
CA PRO A 92 1.69 -15.53 1.92
C PRO A 92 2.70 -14.38 1.76
N ALA A 93 3.78 -14.59 1.00
CA ALA A 93 4.77 -13.56 0.74
C ALA A 93 4.23 -12.45 -0.19
N ILE A 94 3.42 -12.82 -1.20
CA ILE A 94 2.74 -11.86 -2.06
C ILE A 94 1.78 -11.00 -1.22
N ALA A 95 0.96 -11.62 -0.38
CA ALA A 95 0.00 -10.93 0.47
C ALA A 95 0.69 -9.92 1.39
N ILE A 96 1.76 -10.35 2.09
CA ILE A 96 2.57 -9.47 2.94
C ILE A 96 3.12 -8.29 2.13
N PHE A 97 3.64 -8.55 0.93
CA PHE A 97 4.22 -7.50 0.09
C PHE A 97 3.19 -6.47 -0.35
N ILE A 98 2.05 -6.90 -0.90
CA ILE A 98 1.05 -5.97 -1.44
C ILE A 98 0.36 -5.12 -0.36
N THR A 99 0.29 -5.63 0.87
CA THR A 99 -0.23 -4.89 2.04
C THR A 99 0.86 -4.19 2.85
N SER A 100 2.12 -4.19 2.40
CA SER A 100 3.23 -3.55 3.11
C SER A 100 3.20 -2.02 2.95
N GLY A 101 3.53 -1.31 4.03
CA GLY A 101 3.80 0.14 4.02
C GLY A 101 5.22 0.52 3.57
N SER A 102 6.01 -0.41 3.03
CA SER A 102 7.36 -0.11 2.54
C SER A 102 7.33 0.75 1.27
N GLU A 103 8.32 1.63 1.10
CA GLU A 103 8.47 2.48 -0.09
C GLU A 103 8.46 1.66 -1.39
N LYS A 104 9.08 0.47 -1.38
CA LYS A 104 9.10 -0.44 -2.52
C LYS A 104 7.70 -0.92 -2.89
N ALA A 105 6.89 -1.30 -1.90
CA ALA A 105 5.53 -1.76 -2.12
C ALA A 105 4.63 -0.61 -2.59
N GLU A 106 4.75 0.57 -1.98
CA GLU A 106 4.02 1.77 -2.36
C GLU A 106 4.26 2.16 -3.81
N ARG A 107 5.53 2.30 -4.20
CA ARG A 107 5.91 2.57 -5.60
C ARG A 107 5.36 1.51 -6.55
N LEU A 108 5.46 0.22 -6.20
CA LEU A 108 4.96 -0.84 -7.09
C LEU A 108 3.44 -0.83 -7.20
N ARG A 109 2.69 -0.50 -6.14
CA ARG A 109 1.22 -0.38 -6.19
C ARG A 109 0.73 0.65 -7.21
N GLN A 110 1.52 1.66 -7.56
CA GLN A 110 1.20 2.62 -8.64
C GLN A 110 1.03 1.95 -10.01
N SER A 111 1.61 0.76 -10.20
CA SER A 111 1.54 -0.04 -11.43
C SER A 111 1.03 -1.46 -11.17
N SER A 112 0.05 -1.61 -10.29
CA SER A 112 -0.41 -2.90 -9.78
C SER A 112 -1.08 -3.80 -10.84
N PRO A 113 -0.63 -5.07 -10.99
CA PRO A 113 -1.25 -6.03 -11.90
C PRO A 113 -2.57 -6.62 -11.38
N PHE A 114 -3.05 -6.23 -10.19
CA PHE A 114 -4.25 -6.81 -9.57
C PHE A 114 -5.58 -6.24 -10.08
N ALA A 115 -5.55 -5.41 -11.13
CA ALA A 115 -6.74 -4.92 -11.80
C ALA A 115 -7.65 -6.08 -12.25
N GLY A 116 -8.92 -6.04 -11.87
CA GLY A 116 -9.92 -7.07 -12.17
C GLY A 116 -10.08 -8.16 -11.10
N VAL A 117 -9.29 -8.16 -10.01
CA VAL A 117 -9.54 -9.06 -8.86
C VAL A 117 -10.76 -8.61 -8.06
N LEU A 118 -10.88 -7.30 -7.82
CA LEU A 118 -12.08 -6.71 -7.24
C LEU A 118 -13.11 -6.43 -8.32
N ASP A 119 -14.37 -6.69 -8.01
CA ASP A 119 -15.47 -6.26 -8.87
C ASP A 119 -15.68 -4.73 -8.78
N PRO A 120 -16.45 -4.13 -9.70
CA PRO A 120 -16.68 -2.69 -9.70
C PRO A 120 -17.32 -2.16 -8.41
N GLU A 121 -18.18 -2.93 -7.75
CA GLU A 121 -18.86 -2.51 -6.53
C GLU A 121 -17.92 -2.50 -5.34
N GLU A 122 -17.11 -3.55 -5.17
CA GLU A 122 -16.05 -3.63 -4.17
C GLU A 122 -15.07 -2.46 -4.30
N ARG A 123 -14.66 -2.16 -5.53
CA ARG A 123 -13.80 -1.01 -5.81
C ARG A 123 -14.51 0.29 -5.42
N LYS A 124 -15.79 0.45 -5.81
CA LYS A 124 -16.57 1.65 -5.51
C LYS A 124 -16.69 1.90 -4.00
N ARG A 125 -16.99 0.87 -3.20
CA ARG A 125 -17.09 0.98 -1.73
C ARG A 125 -15.80 1.53 -1.11
N ILE A 126 -14.63 1.08 -1.61
CA ILE A 126 -13.34 1.58 -1.13
C ILE A 126 -13.12 3.02 -1.59
N TYR A 127 -13.47 3.38 -2.83
CA TYR A 127 -13.33 4.77 -3.27
C TYR A 127 -14.23 5.73 -2.50
N ASP A 128 -15.47 5.32 -2.20
CA ASP A 128 -16.43 6.13 -1.45
C ASP A 128 -15.96 6.34 0.00
N ALA A 129 -15.31 5.36 0.63
CA ALA A 129 -14.74 5.51 1.97
C ALA A 129 -13.59 6.54 2.07
N PHE A 130 -13.04 6.97 0.93
CA PHE A 130 -11.98 7.99 0.84
C PHE A 130 -12.48 9.28 0.19
N ARG A 131 -13.80 9.43 -0.04
CA ARG A 131 -14.41 10.71 -0.38
C ARG A 131 -14.68 11.46 0.91
N ALA A 132 -14.12 12.66 1.02
CA ALA A 132 -14.48 13.64 2.05
C ALA A 132 -15.88 14.20 1.79
#